data_AF-A0A920JFF8-F1
#
_entry.id   AF-A0A920JFF8-F1
#
_cell.length_a   1.000
_cell.length_b   1.000
_cell.length_c   1.000
_cell.angle_alpha   90.00
_cell.angle_beta   90.00
_cell.angle_gamma   90.00
#
_symmetry.space_group_name_H-M   'P 1'
#
loop_
_entity.id
_entity.type
_entity.pdbx_description
1 polymer ?
#
loop_
_entity_poly.entity_id
_entity_poly.type
_entity_poly.pdbx_seq_one_letter_code
_entity_poly.pdbx_strand_id
1 'polypeptide(L)' 'MQVNYRYQNQVTESQFDELVQQIQAEEKNDIPKHGSLAKVRQKIPAERMAGFQSINEGSEPVWLKRNGATK' A
#
# COMPACT_ATOMS: atom_id res chain seq x y z
N MET A 1 -11.45 2.23 6.93
CA MET A 1 -11.29 0.93 6.23
C MET A 1 -10.67 1.17 4.85
N GLN A 2 -10.07 0.17 4.20
CA GLN A 2 -9.54 0.32 2.84
C GLN A 2 -10.00 -0.83 1.93
N VAL A 3 -10.33 -0.52 0.67
CA VAL A 3 -10.64 -1.50 -0.39
C VAL A 3 -9.81 -1.14 -1.62
N ASN A 4 -8.99 -2.07 -2.12
CA ASN A 4 -8.10 -1.87 -3.27
C ASN A 4 -7.34 -0.53 -3.22
N TYR A 5 -6.69 -0.25 -2.08
CA TYR A 5 -5.91 0.96 -1.82
C TYR A 5 -6.71 2.27 -1.75
N ARG A 6 -8.06 2.21 -1.81
CA ARG A 6 -8.95 3.36 -1.61
C ARG A 6 -9.45 3.39 -0.17
N TYR A 7 -9.23 4.53 0.49
CA TYR A 7 -9.66 4.76 1.86
C TYR A 7 -11.16 5.06 1.94
N GLN A 8 -11.82 4.40 2.87
CA GLN A 8 -13.20 4.64 3.27
C GLN A 8 -13.17 5.16 4.71
N ASN A 9 -13.54 6.43 4.88
CA ASN A 9 -13.52 7.12 6.17
C ASN A 9 -14.73 6.70 7.03
N GLN A 10 -14.51 6.51 8.33
CA GLN A 10 -15.56 6.32 9.36
C GLN A 10 -16.75 5.45 8.92
N VAL A 11 -16.49 4.18 8.63
CA VAL A 11 -17.50 3.23 8.15
C VAL A 11 -18.16 2.52 9.33
N THR A 12 -19.50 2.55 9.40
CA THR A 12 -20.31 1.76 10.35
C THR A 12 -20.52 0.33 9.84
N GLU A 13 -21.04 -0.56 10.68
CA GLU A 13 -21.33 -1.96 10.29
C GLU A 13 -22.34 -2.04 9.14
N SER A 14 -23.44 -1.29 9.20
CA SER A 14 -24.44 -1.27 8.11
C SER A 14 -23.87 -0.76 6.78
N GLN A 15 -23.03 0.27 6.83
CA GLN A 15 -22.35 0.82 5.65
C GLN A 15 -21.34 -0.16 5.07
N PHE A 16 -20.73 -1.00 5.91
CA PHE A 16 -19.87 -2.07 5.46
C PHE A 16 -20.65 -3.13 4.69
N ASP A 17 -21.79 -3.58 5.20
CA ASP A 17 -22.60 -4.60 4.54
C ASP A 17 -23.14 -4.11 3.18
N GLU A 18 -23.66 -2.88 3.13
CA GLU A 18 -24.08 -2.25 1.87
C GLU A 18 -22.92 -2.15 0.87
N LEU A 19 -21.73 -1.76 1.34
CA LEU A 19 -20.54 -1.67 0.50
C LEU A 19 -20.18 -3.03 -0.10
N VAL A 20 -20.22 -4.10 0.69
CA VAL A 20 -19.92 -5.45 0.22
C VAL A 20 -20.94 -5.89 -0.84
N GLN A 21 -22.22 -5.64 -0.62
CA GLN A 21 -23.28 -5.96 -1.59
C GLN A 21 -23.09 -5.22 -2.91
N GLN A 22 -22.80 -3.92 -2.87
CA GLN A 22 -22.56 -3.10 -4.06
C GLN A 22 -21.32 -3.56 -4.86
N ILE A 23 -20.27 -4.00 -4.16
CA ILE A 23 -19.08 -4.55 -4.81
C ILE A 23 -19.41 -5.90 -5.49
N GLN A 24 -20.18 -6.76 -4.83
CA GLN A 24 -20.60 -8.06 -5.40
C GLN A 24 -21.51 -7.89 -6.61
N ALA A 25 -22.38 -6.88 -6.60
CA ALA A 25 -23.26 -6.54 -7.71
C ALA A 25 -22.55 -5.81 -8.86
N GLU A 26 -21.24 -5.55 -8.75
CA GLU A 26 -20.44 -4.75 -9.70
C GLU A 26 -20.99 -3.32 -9.91
N GLU A 27 -21.75 -2.78 -8.96
CA GLU A 27 -22.33 -1.42 -9.04
C GLU A 27 -21.30 -0.33 -8.72
N LYS A 28 -20.23 -0.70 -8.00
CA LYS A 28 -19.19 0.22 -7.54
C LYS A 28 -18.03 0.33 -8.54
N ASN A 29 -18.23 1.12 -9.60
CA ASN A 29 -17.27 1.32 -10.69
C ASN A 29 -16.07 2.21 -10.35
N ASP A 30 -16.12 2.94 -9.24
CA ASP A 30 -15.02 3.79 -8.75
C ASP A 30 -13.92 3.00 -8.02
N ILE A 31 -14.23 1.78 -7.57
CA ILE A 31 -13.27 0.85 -6.99
C ILE A 31 -12.70 0.00 -8.13
N PRO A 32 -11.43 0.20 -8.52
CA PRO A 32 -10.83 -0.62 -9.57
C PRO A 32 -10.80 -2.08 -9.13
N LYS A 33 -11.01 -3.01 -10.07
CA LYS A 33 -10.76 -4.44 -9.82
C LYS A 33 -9.32 -4.59 -9.31
N HIS A 34 -9.12 -5.46 -8.31
CA HIS A 34 -7.77 -5.69 -7.81
C HIS A 34 -6.89 -6.15 -8.97
N GLY A 35 -5.69 -5.58 -9.10
CA GLY A 35 -4.76 -6.00 -10.15
C GLY A 35 -4.38 -7.46 -9.91
N SER A 36 -4.54 -8.33 -10.91
CA SER A 36 -4.18 -9.75 -10.77
C SER A 36 -2.73 -9.86 -10.31
N LEU A 37 -2.50 -10.53 -9.17
CA LEU A 37 -1.15 -10.85 -8.74
C LEU A 37 -0.52 -11.71 -9.85
N ALA A 38 0.54 -11.21 -10.47
CA ALA A 38 1.23 -11.95 -11.50
C ALA A 38 1.70 -13.28 -10.90
N LYS A 39 1.32 -14.41 -11.52
CA LYS A 39 1.81 -15.74 -11.11
C LYS A 39 3.31 -15.90 -11.31
N VAL A 40 3.91 -15.01 -12.11
CA VAL A 40 5.35 -14.95 -12.34
C VAL A 40 6.00 -14.31 -11.12
N ARG A 41 6.90 -15.04 -10.46
CA ARG A 41 7.75 -14.46 -9.42
C ARG A 41 8.51 -13.27 -10.01
N GLN A 42 8.42 -12.12 -9.37
CA GLN A 42 9.12 -10.92 -9.80
C GLN A 42 10.64 -11.17 -9.77
N LYS A 43 11.31 -11.06 -10.93
CA LYS A 43 12.77 -11.03 -11.03
C LYS A 43 13.21 -9.58 -10.98
N ILE A 44 13.74 -9.14 -9.83
CA ILE A 44 14.29 -7.80 -9.66
C ILE A 44 15.80 -7.90 -9.85
N PRO A 45 16.39 -7.23 -10.86
CA PRO A 45 17.83 -7.11 -11.00
C PRO A 45 18.47 -6.49 -9.74
N ALA A 46 19.70 -6.87 -9.41
CA ALA A 46 20.34 -6.48 -8.15
C ALA A 46 20.45 -4.95 -8.00
N GLU A 47 20.70 -4.24 -9.09
CA GLU A 47 20.79 -2.79 -9.17
C GLU A 47 19.44 -2.06 -9.02
N ARG A 48 18.33 -2.78 -9.15
CA ARG A 48 16.96 -2.26 -8.95
C ARG A 48 16.32 -2.80 -7.67
N MET A 49 17.08 -3.53 -6.85
CA MET A 49 16.59 -4.08 -5.60
C MET A 49 16.31 -2.92 -4.64
N ALA A 50 15.03 -2.73 -4.33
CA ALA A 50 14.61 -1.82 -3.28
C ALA A 50 14.56 -2.58 -1.95
N GLY A 51 15.05 -1.97 -0.87
CA GLY A 51 15.09 -2.60 0.44
C GLY A 51 15.97 -1.82 1.42
N PHE A 52 16.00 -2.27 2.66
CA PHE A 52 16.93 -1.74 3.64
C PHE A 52 18.33 -2.30 3.38
N GLN A 53 19.35 -1.46 3.58
CA GLN A 53 20.73 -1.94 3.64
C GLN A 53 20.91 -2.85 4.85
N SER A 54 21.90 -3.74 4.78
CA SER A 54 22.33 -4.54 5.92
C SER A 54 22.61 -3.62 7.13
N ILE A 55 22.32 -4.07 8.35
CA ILE A 55 22.50 -3.25 9.56
C ILE A 55 23.95 -2.80 9.74
N ASN A 56 24.91 -3.59 9.25
CA ASN A 56 26.35 -3.30 9.32
C ASN A 56 26.79 -2.28 8.26
N GLU A 57 26.00 -2.07 7.21
CA GLU A 57 26.31 -1.21 6.06
C GLU A 57 25.39 0.02 5.99
N GLY A 58 24.29 -0.01 6.74
CA GLY A 58 23.26 1.00 6.72
C GLY A 58 23.73 2.31 7.35
N SER A 59 23.57 3.40 6.62
CA SER A 59 23.72 4.75 7.18
C SER A 59 22.38 5.31 7.64
N GLU A 60 22.43 6.29 8.54
CA GLU A 60 21.24 7.05 8.94
C GLU A 60 20.50 7.65 7.73
N PRO A 61 19.17 7.49 7.64
CA PRO A 61 18.40 8.11 6.55
C PRO A 61 18.52 9.63 6.54
N VAL A 62 18.66 10.19 5.34
CA VAL A 62 18.88 11.64 5.13
C VAL A 62 17.80 12.51 5.81
N TRP A 63 16.55 12.05 5.81
CA TRP A 63 15.45 12.78 6.44
C TRP A 63 15.58 12.86 7.97
N LEU A 64 16.15 11.83 8.61
CA LEU A 64 16.35 11.80 10.06
C LEU A 64 17.49 12.74 10.46
N LYS A 65 18.60 12.66 9.72
CA LYS A 65 19.74 13.57 9.85
C LYS A 65 19.34 15.04 9.69
N ARG A 66 18.50 15.34 8.70
CA ARG A 66 17.97 16.70 8.46
C ARG A 66 17.21 17.24 9.67
N ASN A 67 16.34 16.43 10.29
CA ASN A 67 15.52 16.87 11.41
C ASN A 67 16.34 17.07 12.70
N GLY A 68 17.44 16.31 12.86
CA GLY A 68 18.36 16.45 14.00
C GLY A 68 19.26 17.69 13.94
N ALA A 69 19.55 18.21 12.74
CA ALA A 69 20.40 19.39 12.54
C ALA A 69 19.71 20.74 12.84
N THR A 70 18.39 20.73 13.03
CA THR A 70 17.57 21.90 13.40
C THR A 70 17.47 22.15 14.91
N LYS A 71 18.41 21.63 15.71
CA LYS A 71 18.52 21.93 17.15
C LYS A 71 19.64 22.92 17.43
#